data_AF-A0A6M5J462-F1
#
_entry.id   AF-A0A6M5J462-F1
#
_cell.length_a   1.000
_cell.length_b   1.000
_cell.length_c   1.000
_cell.angle_alpha   90.00
_cell.angle_beta   90.00
_cell.angle_gamma   90.00
#
_symmetry.space_group_name_H-M   'P 1'
#
loop_
_entity.id
_entity.type
_entity.pdbx_description
1 polymer ?
#
loop_
_entity_poly.entity_id
_entity_poly.type
_entity_poly.pdbx_seq_one_letter_code
_entity_poly.pdbx_strand_id
1 'polypeptide(L)'
;MQENRRFKPFWRWEVFLFAMVLVSAMAANVVTRADWPVWTPVLAVLLLAIALGFAAALVVPLLRGSGRDSENTLRTIGSLEPVPLAEVAAAAGDDTPVHRMELEGSERRQTSIDAAQATSRTLRAVLTPDASRWLGRELRVAVDLVGDDGRVYRAGFVPRHVDARLNRLVHLLAAEGRVAEVPVQLVGTARPFTVEIVA
;
A
#
# COMPACT_ATOMS: atom_id res chain seq x y z
N MET A 1 -23.86 -2.52 9.40
CA MET A 1 -22.60 -2.49 10.19
C MET A 1 -21.59 -1.67 9.41
N GLN A 2 -21.17 -0.50 9.90
CA GLN A 2 -20.09 0.25 9.26
C GLN A 2 -18.77 -0.41 9.65
N GLU A 3 -18.15 -1.13 8.72
CA GLU A 3 -16.78 -1.61 8.89
C GLU A 3 -15.84 -0.42 9.14
N ASN A 4 -15.01 -0.55 10.18
CA ASN A 4 -14.03 0.47 10.56
C ASN A 4 -12.98 0.64 9.45
N ARG A 5 -13.25 1.55 8.51
CA ARG A 5 -12.30 1.96 7.48
C ARG A 5 -11.11 2.65 8.14
N ARG A 6 -9.90 2.20 7.79
CA ARG A 6 -8.66 2.82 8.26
C ARG A 6 -8.14 3.79 7.21
N PHE A 7 -7.61 4.91 7.69
CA PHE A 7 -7.05 5.95 6.83
C PHE A 7 -5.63 6.29 7.27
N LYS A 8 -4.77 6.63 6.31
CA LYS A 8 -3.49 7.26 6.59
C LYS A 8 -3.72 8.57 7.37
N PRO A 9 -2.94 8.84 8.43
CA PRO A 9 -2.92 10.14 9.06
C PRO A 9 -2.59 11.23 8.04
N PHE A 10 -3.17 12.43 8.17
CA PHE A 10 -3.02 13.50 7.17
C PHE A 10 -1.56 13.84 6.88
N TRP A 11 -0.71 13.95 7.91
CA TRP A 11 0.73 14.21 7.78
C TRP A 11 1.53 13.08 7.12
N ARG A 12 0.94 11.89 6.92
CA ARG A 12 1.52 10.78 6.16
C ARG A 12 0.89 10.62 4.78
N TRP A 13 -0.13 11.40 4.44
CA TRP A 13 -0.79 11.33 3.15
C TRP A 13 0.01 12.14 2.12
N GLU A 14 0.37 11.49 1.02
CA GLU A 14 1.27 12.04 0.01
C GLU A 14 0.71 13.33 -0.59
N VAL A 15 -0.60 13.37 -0.89
CA VAL A 15 -1.28 14.55 -1.45
C VAL A 15 -1.21 15.74 -0.49
N PHE A 16 -1.38 15.49 0.81
CA PHE A 16 -1.30 16.54 1.82
C PHE A 16 0.12 17.11 1.90
N LEU A 17 1.14 16.25 1.90
CA LEU A 17 2.54 16.68 1.91
C LEU A 17 2.89 17.49 0.65
N PHE A 18 2.44 17.06 -0.53
CA PHE A 18 2.60 17.84 -1.77
C PHE A 18 1.91 19.21 -1.69
N ALA A 19 0.68 19.25 -1.17
CA ALA A 19 -0.04 20.50 -0.99
C ALA A 19 0.69 21.44 -0.03
N MET A 20 1.26 20.93 1.07
CA MET A 20 2.01 21.75 2.02
C MET A 20 3.31 22.31 1.44
N VAL A 21 4.04 21.52 0.63
CA VAL A 21 5.21 22.04 -0.10
C VAL A 21 4.80 23.16 -1.05
N LEU A 22 3.72 22.98 -1.81
CA LEU A 22 3.21 23.98 -2.73
C LEU A 22 2.78 25.26 -2.02
N VAL A 23 1.98 25.13 -0.96
CA VAL A 23 1.52 26.27 -0.15
C VAL A 23 2.72 27.01 0.47
N SER A 24 3.72 26.29 0.97
CA SER A 24 4.93 26.90 1.53
C SER A 24 5.72 27.67 0.48
N ALA A 25 5.86 27.12 -0.73
CA ALA A 25 6.53 27.79 -1.84
C ALA A 25 5.76 29.05 -2.31
N MET A 26 4.43 28.98 -2.38
CA MET A 26 3.58 30.13 -2.70
C MET A 26 3.69 31.22 -1.63
N ALA A 27 3.62 30.85 -0.36
CA ALA A 27 3.78 31.77 0.76
C ALA A 27 5.16 32.44 0.73
N ALA A 28 6.23 31.67 0.47
CA ALA A 28 7.58 32.22 0.35
C ALA A 28 7.66 33.28 -0.76
N ASN A 29 7.06 33.02 -1.92
CA ASN A 29 7.01 33.98 -3.03
C ASN A 29 6.18 35.25 -2.71
N VAL A 30 5.15 35.15 -1.87
CA VAL A 30 4.40 36.34 -1.42
C VAL A 30 5.25 37.17 -0.45
N VAL A 31 5.92 36.51 0.48
CA VAL A 31 6.74 37.14 1.52
C VAL A 31 7.94 37.88 0.93
N THR A 32 8.59 37.29 -0.06
CA THR A 32 9.71 37.96 -0.77
C THR A 32 9.29 39.22 -1.52
N ARG A 33 8.00 39.41 -1.80
CA ARG A 33 7.45 40.60 -2.46
C ARG A 33 6.96 41.67 -1.49
N ALA A 34 6.85 41.39 -0.19
CA ALA A 34 6.25 42.29 0.78
C ALA A 34 7.19 43.43 1.27
N ASP A 35 8.46 43.44 0.86
CA ASP A 35 9.48 44.47 1.18
C ASP A 35 9.58 44.82 2.68
N TRP A 36 9.48 43.82 3.57
CA TRP A 36 9.71 44.01 5.00
C TRP A 36 11.18 43.75 5.37
N PRO A 37 12.00 44.79 5.64
CA PRO A 37 13.46 44.67 5.65
C PRO A 37 14.02 43.69 6.70
N VAL A 38 13.33 43.50 7.82
CA VAL A 38 13.77 42.59 8.91
C VAL A 38 13.04 41.25 8.87
N TRP A 39 11.73 41.28 8.57
CA TRP A 39 10.88 40.09 8.67
C TRP A 39 10.94 39.20 7.43
N THR A 40 11.15 39.77 6.24
CA THR A 40 11.24 39.00 4.99
C THR A 40 12.29 37.90 5.04
N PRO A 41 13.57 38.15 5.41
CA PRO A 41 14.58 37.09 5.42
C PRO A 41 14.28 36.01 6.47
N VAL A 42 13.82 36.41 7.66
CA VAL A 42 13.47 35.46 8.74
C VAL A 42 12.33 34.54 8.32
N LEU A 43 11.27 35.12 7.76
CA LEU A 43 10.07 34.38 7.38
C LEU A 43 10.29 33.54 6.13
N ALA A 44 11.11 34.02 5.18
CA ALA A 44 11.54 33.24 4.02
C ALA A 44 12.37 32.00 4.43
N VAL A 45 13.33 32.16 5.34
CA VAL A 45 14.14 31.05 5.87
C VAL A 45 13.25 30.04 6.61
N LEU A 46 12.30 30.52 7.42
CA LEU A 46 11.35 29.65 8.13
C LEU A 46 10.49 28.84 7.15
N LEU A 47 9.92 29.49 6.13
CA LEU A 47 9.10 28.83 5.13
C LEU A 47 9.90 27.82 4.30
N LEU A 48 11.15 28.15 3.97
CA LEU A 48 12.06 27.23 3.30
C LEU A 48 12.34 26.00 4.17
N ALA A 49 12.64 26.19 5.46
CA ALA A 49 12.87 25.11 6.40
C ALA A 49 11.65 24.19 6.54
N ILE A 50 10.44 24.76 6.61
CA ILE A 50 9.18 24.01 6.64
C ILE A 50 8.98 23.22 5.34
N ALA A 51 9.18 23.84 4.18
CA ALA A 51 9.06 23.17 2.88
C ALA A 51 10.05 22.01 2.74
N LEU A 52 11.31 22.20 3.16
CA LEU A 52 12.32 21.15 3.19
C LEU A 52 11.94 20.02 4.16
N GLY A 53 11.34 20.33 5.31
CA GLY A 53 10.82 19.34 6.24
C GLY A 53 9.74 18.44 5.62
N PHE A 54 8.77 19.03 4.91
CA PHE A 54 7.74 18.27 4.19
C PHE A 54 8.31 17.46 3.02
N ALA A 55 9.24 18.03 2.26
CA ALA A 55 9.92 17.31 1.18
C ALA A 55 10.72 16.11 1.72
N ALA A 56 11.44 16.29 2.83
CA ALA A 56 12.15 15.20 3.50
C ALA A 56 11.18 14.11 3.98
N ALA A 57 10.04 14.49 4.57
CA ALA A 57 9.01 13.53 4.98
C ALA A 57 8.47 12.70 3.81
N LEU A 58 8.47 13.24 2.59
CA LEU A 58 8.05 12.56 1.37
C LEU A 58 9.15 11.63 0.83
N VAL A 59 10.41 12.07 0.83
CA VAL A 59 11.53 11.36 0.17
C VAL A 59 12.20 10.32 1.07
N VAL A 60 12.35 10.61 2.38
CA VAL A 60 13.06 9.73 3.32
C VAL A 60 12.48 8.30 3.36
N PRO A 61 11.15 8.09 3.37
CA PRO A 61 10.59 6.73 3.33
C PRO A 61 10.97 5.95 2.06
N LEU A 62 11.10 6.63 0.91
CA LEU A 62 11.52 5.99 -0.34
C LEU A 62 13.00 5.57 -0.30
N LEU A 63 13.85 6.40 0.32
CA LEU A 63 15.29 6.16 0.40
C LEU A 63 15.69 5.16 1.48
N ARG A 64 14.98 5.15 2.62
CA ARG A 64 15.27 4.25 3.75
C ARG A 64 14.84 2.80 3.50
N GLY A 65 14.31 2.48 2.32
CA GLY A 65 14.36 1.13 1.76
C GLY A 65 13.83 0.03 2.67
N SER A 66 12.71 0.26 3.36
CA SER A 66 12.09 -0.69 4.31
C SER A 66 11.53 -1.97 3.63
N GLY A 67 11.95 -2.29 2.40
CA GLY A 67 11.36 -3.36 1.60
C GLY A 67 9.91 -3.08 1.16
N ARG A 68 9.36 -1.90 1.47
CA ARG A 68 8.00 -1.47 1.11
C ARG A 68 8.02 -0.18 0.28
N ASP A 69 7.10 -0.06 -0.67
CA ASP A 69 6.91 1.15 -1.48
C ASP A 69 5.95 2.16 -0.81
N SER A 70 5.64 3.28 -1.48
CA SER A 70 4.70 4.31 -1.00
C SER A 70 3.25 3.83 -0.90
N GLU A 71 2.90 2.77 -1.62
CA GLU A 71 1.63 2.08 -1.52
C GLU A 71 1.63 0.97 -0.46
N ASN A 72 2.70 0.90 0.34
CA ASN A 72 2.99 -0.16 1.32
C ASN A 72 3.08 -1.57 0.71
N THR A 73 3.30 -1.69 -0.61
CA THR A 73 3.56 -2.96 -1.30
C THR A 73 4.91 -3.50 -0.88
N LEU A 74 4.97 -4.79 -0.54
CA LEU A 74 6.23 -5.50 -0.38
C LEU A 74 6.98 -5.51 -1.73
N ARG A 75 8.30 -5.26 -1.72
CA ARG A 75 9.14 -5.37 -2.92
C ARG A 75 9.61 -6.80 -3.17
N THR A 76 9.85 -7.53 -2.08
CA THR A 76 10.28 -8.94 -2.10
C THR A 76 9.75 -9.66 -0.87
N ILE A 77 9.55 -10.96 -1.00
CA ILE A 77 9.14 -11.86 0.10
C ILE A 77 10.33 -12.45 0.86
N GLY A 78 11.57 -12.31 0.37
CA GLY A 78 12.70 -13.17 0.76
C GLY A 78 13.04 -13.31 2.25
N SER A 79 12.57 -12.42 3.13
CA SER A 79 12.79 -12.51 4.59
C SER A 79 11.53 -12.84 5.40
N LEU A 80 10.38 -13.01 4.77
CA LEU A 80 9.09 -13.20 5.43
C LEU A 80 8.66 -14.66 5.32
N GLU A 81 8.21 -15.24 6.42
CA GLU A 81 7.72 -16.61 6.45
C GLU A 81 6.27 -16.64 5.94
N PRO A 82 5.99 -17.34 4.82
CA PRO A 82 4.63 -17.50 4.31
C PRO A 82 3.85 -18.53 5.13
N VAL A 83 2.63 -18.19 5.51
CA VAL A 83 1.73 -19.02 6.32
C VAL A 83 0.39 -19.12 5.60
N PRO A 84 -0.16 -20.32 5.35
CA PRO A 84 -1.46 -20.45 4.73
C PRO A 84 -2.55 -19.73 5.53
N LEU A 85 -3.33 -18.86 4.87
CA LEU A 85 -4.39 -18.10 5.53
C LEU A 85 -5.41 -19.00 6.22
N ALA A 86 -5.68 -20.19 5.67
CA ALA A 86 -6.60 -21.17 6.26
C ALA A 86 -6.14 -21.62 7.65
N GLU A 87 -4.83 -21.83 7.85
CA GLU A 87 -4.26 -22.21 9.15
C GLU A 87 -4.38 -21.06 10.16
N VAL A 88 -4.17 -19.82 9.69
CA VAL A 88 -4.28 -18.60 10.51
C VAL A 88 -5.73 -18.37 10.95
N ALA A 89 -6.68 -18.54 10.03
CA ALA A 89 -8.11 -18.40 10.31
C ALA A 89 -8.57 -19.47 11.31
N ALA A 90 -8.19 -20.74 11.09
CA ALA A 90 -8.50 -21.83 12.00
C ALA A 90 -7.93 -21.61 13.41
N ALA A 91 -6.67 -21.18 13.51
CA ALA A 91 -6.02 -20.87 14.80
C ALA A 91 -6.69 -19.70 15.53
N ALA A 92 -7.26 -18.75 14.79
CA ALA A 92 -8.02 -17.63 15.35
C ALA A 92 -9.46 -18.00 15.76
N GLY A 93 -9.87 -19.28 15.60
CA GLY A 93 -11.26 -19.71 15.80
C GLY A 93 -12.21 -19.07 14.78
N ASP A 94 -11.67 -18.65 13.64
CA ASP A 94 -12.40 -17.94 12.61
C ASP A 94 -12.77 -18.91 11.50
N ASP A 95 -14.01 -19.40 11.55
CA ASP A 95 -14.57 -20.36 10.59
C ASP A 95 -14.95 -19.69 9.26
N THR A 96 -14.28 -18.59 8.89
CA THR A 96 -14.58 -17.86 7.66
C THR A 96 -14.08 -18.70 6.48
N PRO A 97 -14.99 -19.25 5.66
CA PRO A 97 -14.56 -19.77 4.38
C PRO A 97 -14.04 -18.58 3.58
N VAL A 98 -12.77 -18.63 3.18
CA VAL A 98 -12.21 -17.71 2.19
C VAL A 98 -12.84 -18.13 0.86
N HIS A 99 -14.12 -17.82 0.71
CA HIS A 99 -14.88 -18.13 -0.49
C HIS A 99 -14.26 -17.43 -1.68
N ARG A 100 -14.44 -18.05 -2.85
CA ARG A 100 -14.07 -17.49 -4.15
C ARG A 100 -14.44 -16.02 -4.22
N MET A 101 -13.43 -15.15 -4.19
CA MET A 101 -13.63 -13.70 -4.19
C MET A 101 -12.77 -13.04 -5.25
N GLU A 102 -13.42 -12.21 -6.04
CA GLU A 102 -12.78 -11.36 -7.04
C GLU A 102 -12.10 -10.17 -6.37
N LEU A 103 -10.89 -9.85 -6.83
CA LEU A 103 -10.15 -8.69 -6.35
C LEU A 103 -10.69 -7.37 -6.94
N GLU A 104 -10.88 -6.38 -6.08
CA GLU A 104 -11.21 -5.02 -6.51
C GLU A 104 -9.99 -4.31 -7.12
N GLY A 105 -10.16 -3.74 -8.30
CA GLY A 105 -9.11 -2.95 -8.96
C GLY A 105 -8.11 -3.77 -9.77
N SER A 106 -8.36 -5.07 -9.96
CA SER A 106 -7.55 -5.97 -10.79
C SER A 106 -7.49 -5.51 -12.25
N GLU A 107 -8.55 -4.89 -12.75
CA GLU A 107 -8.64 -4.33 -14.10
C GLU A 107 -7.62 -3.22 -14.37
N ARG A 108 -7.16 -2.52 -13.31
CA ARG A 108 -6.16 -1.44 -13.41
C ARG A 108 -4.73 -1.92 -13.21
N ARG A 109 -4.54 -3.20 -12.86
CA ARG A 109 -3.24 -3.79 -12.50
C ARG A 109 -2.81 -4.91 -13.47
N GLN A 110 -3.34 -4.89 -14.69
CA GLN A 110 -3.05 -5.92 -15.72
C GLN A 110 -1.56 -6.12 -15.96
N THR A 111 -0.77 -5.06 -16.10
CA THR A 111 0.68 -5.16 -16.31
C THR A 111 1.41 -5.87 -15.16
N SER A 112 0.96 -5.67 -13.91
CA SER A 112 1.52 -6.35 -12.74
C SER A 112 1.12 -7.83 -12.73
N ILE A 113 -0.12 -8.14 -13.11
CA ILE A 113 -0.62 -9.51 -13.23
C ILE A 113 0.13 -10.26 -14.34
N ASP A 114 0.30 -9.66 -15.51
CA ASP A 114 1.06 -10.23 -16.63
C ASP A 114 2.51 -10.52 -16.22
N ALA A 115 3.17 -9.59 -15.51
CA ALA A 115 4.55 -9.74 -15.06
C ALA A 115 4.70 -10.89 -14.06
N ALA A 116 3.76 -11.00 -13.11
CA ALA A 116 3.71 -12.12 -12.17
C ALA A 116 3.51 -13.45 -12.91
N GLN A 117 2.57 -13.51 -13.85
CA GLN A 117 2.30 -14.71 -14.65
C GLN A 117 3.51 -15.12 -15.50
N ALA A 118 4.21 -14.15 -16.10
CA ALA A 118 5.39 -14.42 -16.92
C ALA A 118 6.57 -14.97 -16.10
N THR A 119 6.61 -14.67 -14.80
CA THR A 119 7.73 -14.99 -13.91
C THR A 119 7.41 -16.16 -12.96
N SER A 120 6.16 -16.64 -12.92
CA SER A 120 5.73 -17.69 -12.00
C SER A 120 5.28 -18.94 -12.75
N ARG A 121 5.80 -20.11 -12.38
CA ARG A 121 5.25 -21.40 -12.83
C ARG A 121 3.94 -21.75 -12.14
N THR A 122 3.83 -21.36 -10.87
CA THR A 122 2.65 -21.54 -10.04
C THR A 122 2.33 -20.22 -9.37
N LEU A 123 1.17 -19.64 -9.65
CA LEU A 123 0.77 -18.37 -9.07
C LEU A 123 0.49 -18.55 -7.59
N ARG A 124 1.26 -17.83 -6.78
CA ARG A 124 1.08 -17.71 -5.34
C ARG A 124 0.78 -16.25 -5.03
N ALA A 125 0.02 -15.99 -3.99
CA ALA A 125 -0.26 -14.63 -3.55
C ALA A 125 -0.08 -14.51 -2.04
N VAL A 126 0.31 -13.32 -1.62
CA VAL A 126 0.37 -12.94 -0.22
C VAL A 126 -0.55 -11.77 0.05
N LEU A 127 -1.09 -11.73 1.26
CA LEU A 127 -1.86 -10.59 1.75
C LEU A 127 -0.93 -9.60 2.43
N THR A 128 -1.00 -8.35 1.97
CA THR A 128 -0.25 -7.23 2.55
C THR A 128 -1.21 -6.31 3.30
N PRO A 129 -1.04 -6.13 4.62
CA PRO A 129 -1.93 -5.27 5.40
C PRO A 129 -1.58 -3.80 5.17
N ASP A 130 -2.55 -2.93 5.46
CA ASP A 130 -2.38 -1.47 5.41
C ASP A 130 -1.78 -0.94 4.08
N ALA A 131 -2.15 -1.59 2.97
CA ALA A 131 -1.85 -1.15 1.62
C ALA A 131 -2.78 -0.02 1.18
N SER A 132 -2.32 0.86 0.30
CA SER A 132 -3.14 1.95 -0.24
C SER A 132 -2.95 2.08 -1.73
N ARG A 133 -3.90 2.70 -2.42
CA ARG A 133 -3.68 3.13 -3.82
C ARG A 133 -2.64 4.25 -3.88
N TRP A 134 -2.02 4.45 -5.04
CA TRP A 134 -1.23 5.65 -5.29
C TRP A 134 -2.08 6.90 -5.02
N LEU A 135 -1.58 7.80 -4.16
CA LEU A 135 -2.27 9.00 -3.66
C LEU A 135 -3.55 8.71 -2.84
N GLY A 136 -3.85 7.45 -2.56
CA GLY A 136 -5.00 7.02 -1.78
C GLY A 136 -4.74 7.16 -0.28
N ARG A 137 -5.77 7.61 0.45
CA ARG A 137 -5.73 7.68 1.93
C ARG A 137 -6.28 6.42 2.61
N GLU A 138 -7.17 5.69 1.94
CA GLU A 138 -7.80 4.47 2.46
C GLU A 138 -6.75 3.36 2.55
N LEU A 139 -6.63 2.77 3.74
CA LEU A 139 -5.79 1.60 4.01
C LEU A 139 -6.64 0.34 3.89
N ARG A 140 -6.14 -0.63 3.13
CA ARG A 140 -6.82 -1.86 2.73
C ARG A 140 -5.84 -3.03 2.74
N VAL A 141 -6.36 -4.25 2.70
CA VAL A 141 -5.59 -5.45 2.43
C VAL A 141 -5.37 -5.55 0.92
N ALA A 142 -4.11 -5.49 0.49
CA ALA A 142 -3.73 -5.79 -0.87
C ALA A 142 -3.47 -7.29 -1.02
N VAL A 143 -3.70 -7.77 -2.23
CA VAL A 143 -3.29 -9.10 -2.67
C VAL A 143 -2.17 -8.90 -3.66
N ASP A 144 -0.99 -9.36 -3.29
CA ASP A 144 0.20 -9.23 -4.11
C ASP A 144 0.67 -10.62 -4.56
N LEU A 145 0.81 -10.80 -5.88
CA LEU A 145 1.28 -12.03 -6.51
C LEU A 145 2.80 -12.16 -6.33
N VAL A 146 3.26 -13.39 -6.19
CA VAL A 146 4.67 -13.72 -5.94
C VAL A 146 5.25 -14.39 -7.17
N GLY A 147 6.30 -13.77 -7.73
CA GLY A 147 7.12 -14.36 -8.78
C GLY A 147 8.06 -15.44 -8.26
N ASP A 148 8.49 -16.36 -9.13
CA ASP A 148 9.54 -17.34 -8.78
C ASP A 148 10.89 -16.66 -8.49
N ASP A 149 11.06 -15.41 -8.95
CA ASP A 149 12.19 -14.53 -8.64
C ASP A 149 12.10 -13.88 -7.24
N GLY A 150 11.04 -14.17 -6.48
CA GLY A 150 10.78 -13.61 -5.16
C GLY A 150 10.33 -12.15 -5.18
N ARG A 151 10.06 -11.57 -6.36
CA ARG A 151 9.44 -10.25 -6.49
C ARG A 151 7.94 -10.34 -6.29
N VAL A 152 7.39 -9.22 -5.85
CA VAL A 152 5.99 -9.11 -5.49
C VAL A 152 5.30 -8.11 -6.41
N TYR A 153 4.15 -8.51 -6.94
CA TYR A 153 3.39 -7.78 -7.96
C TYR A 153 1.95 -7.61 -7.50
N ARG A 154 1.54 -6.36 -7.22
CA ARG A 154 0.18 -6.10 -6.76
C ARG A 154 -0.88 -6.47 -7.80
N ALA A 155 -1.77 -7.39 -7.43
CA ALA A 155 -2.90 -7.76 -8.27
C ALA A 155 -4.15 -6.92 -7.97
N GLY A 156 -4.38 -6.53 -6.72
CA GLY A 156 -5.58 -5.77 -6.37
C GLY A 156 -5.79 -5.67 -4.87
N PHE A 157 -7.04 -5.41 -4.48
CA PHE A 157 -7.46 -5.32 -3.09
C PHE A 157 -8.56 -6.32 -2.79
N VAL A 158 -8.58 -6.80 -1.55
CA VAL A 158 -9.68 -7.63 -1.05
C VAL A 158 -10.99 -6.81 -1.03
N PRO A 159 -12.15 -7.41 -1.35
CA PRO A 159 -13.44 -6.73 -1.25
C PRO A 159 -13.68 -6.07 0.09
N ARG A 160 -14.29 -4.89 0.07
CA ARG A 160 -14.46 -4.06 1.28
C ARG A 160 -15.14 -4.76 2.45
N HIS A 161 -16.11 -5.64 2.16
CA HIS A 161 -16.90 -6.37 3.15
C HIS A 161 -16.14 -7.49 3.89
N VAL A 162 -14.92 -7.82 3.45
CA VAL A 162 -14.03 -8.80 4.10
C VAL A 162 -12.75 -8.12 4.62
N ASP A 163 -12.43 -6.93 4.10
CA ASP A 163 -11.21 -6.18 4.36
C ASP A 163 -10.96 -5.93 5.86
N ALA A 164 -11.95 -5.40 6.59
CA ALA A 164 -11.76 -5.00 7.98
C ALA A 164 -11.42 -6.19 8.89
N ARG A 165 -11.94 -7.37 8.56
CA ARG A 165 -11.69 -8.61 9.31
C ARG A 165 -10.31 -9.17 8.96
N LEU A 166 -10.03 -9.36 7.67
CA LEU A 166 -8.75 -9.88 7.18
C LEU A 166 -7.59 -8.97 7.58
N ASN A 167 -7.78 -7.65 7.57
CA ASN A 167 -6.72 -6.71 7.95
C ASN A 167 -6.26 -6.94 9.39
N ARG A 168 -7.15 -7.31 10.32
CA ARG A 168 -6.74 -7.63 11.70
C ARG A 168 -5.86 -8.86 11.77
N LEU A 169 -6.24 -9.94 11.09
CA LEU A 169 -5.47 -11.19 11.07
C LEU A 169 -4.09 -10.99 10.43
N VAL A 170 -4.06 -10.36 9.25
CA VAL A 170 -2.84 -10.12 8.51
C VAL A 170 -1.92 -9.13 9.23
N HIS A 171 -2.47 -8.15 9.95
CA HIS A 171 -1.67 -7.21 10.74
C HIS A 171 -0.97 -7.89 11.93
N LEU A 172 -1.61 -8.88 12.56
CA LEU A 172 -0.98 -9.68 13.62
C LEU A 172 0.20 -10.49 13.07
N LEU A 173 0.02 -11.16 11.93
CA LEU A 173 1.12 -11.89 11.27
C LEU A 173 2.27 -10.96 10.86
N ALA A 174 1.94 -9.80 10.31
CA ALA A 174 2.95 -8.83 9.90
C ALA A 174 3.76 -8.30 11.10
N ALA A 175 3.16 -8.22 12.30
CA ALA A 175 3.88 -7.86 13.53
C ALA A 175 4.86 -8.96 13.98
N GLU A 176 4.60 -10.22 13.60
CA GLU A 176 5.47 -11.37 13.83
C GLU A 176 6.52 -11.58 12.72
N GLY A 177 6.52 -10.76 11.67
CA GLY A 177 7.41 -10.95 10.51
C GLY A 177 6.95 -12.06 9.56
N ARG A 178 5.68 -12.46 9.63
CA ARG A 178 5.06 -13.51 8.81
C ARG A 178 4.08 -12.89 7.81
N VAL A 179 3.80 -13.59 6.71
CA VAL A 179 2.83 -13.15 5.69
C VAL A 179 1.79 -14.23 5.44
N ALA A 180 0.52 -13.81 5.31
CA ALA A 180 -0.54 -14.73 4.96
C ALA A 180 -0.46 -15.06 3.47
N GLU A 181 -0.31 -16.33 3.14
CA GLU A 181 -0.37 -16.85 1.79
C GLU A 181 -1.79 -17.28 1.45
N VAL A 182 -2.23 -16.93 0.25
CA VAL A 182 -3.53 -17.32 -0.29
C VAL A 182 -3.37 -17.95 -1.68
N PRO A 183 -4.03 -19.09 -1.94
CA PRO A 183 -4.14 -19.64 -3.28
C PRO A 183 -4.93 -18.69 -4.18
N VAL A 184 -4.45 -18.49 -5.41
CA VAL A 184 -5.10 -17.61 -6.39
C VAL A 184 -5.22 -18.29 -7.74
N GLN A 185 -6.25 -17.93 -8.49
CA GLN A 185 -6.43 -18.32 -9.89
C GLN A 185 -6.67 -17.09 -10.74
N LEU A 186 -6.13 -17.11 -11.96
CA LEU A 186 -6.48 -16.15 -12.99
C LEU A 186 -7.74 -16.63 -13.71
N VAL A 187 -8.74 -15.77 -13.74
CA VAL A 187 -9.98 -15.95 -14.49
C VAL A 187 -9.95 -15.02 -15.70
N GLY A 188 -10.30 -15.58 -16.86
CA GLY A 188 -10.23 -14.92 -18.15
C GLY A 188 -9.24 -15.59 -19.09
N THR A 189 -9.66 -15.80 -20.35
CA THR A 189 -8.82 -16.39 -21.41
C THR A 189 -8.05 -15.33 -22.20
N ALA A 190 -8.43 -14.06 -22.04
CA ALA A 190 -7.78 -12.88 -22.60
C ALA A 190 -8.01 -11.69 -21.66
N ARG A 191 -7.23 -10.61 -21.82
CA ARG A 191 -7.38 -9.40 -21.01
C ARG A 191 -8.81 -8.83 -21.11
N PRO A 192 -9.35 -8.27 -20.01
CA PRO A 192 -8.74 -8.16 -18.68
C PRO A 192 -8.77 -9.49 -17.90
N PHE A 193 -7.68 -9.83 -17.23
CA PHE A 193 -7.62 -10.92 -16.27
C PHE A 193 -8.20 -10.47 -14.93
N THR A 194 -9.07 -11.30 -14.37
CA THR A 194 -9.54 -11.19 -12.99
C THR A 194 -8.73 -12.16 -12.13
N VAL A 195 -8.25 -11.71 -10.98
CA VAL A 195 -7.65 -12.61 -9.99
C VAL A 195 -8.73 -12.97 -8.98
N GLU A 196 -8.85 -14.26 -8.70
CA GLU A 196 -9.73 -14.79 -7.67
C GLU A 196 -8.91 -15.53 -6.61
N ILE A 197 -9.24 -15.32 -5.34
CA ILE A 197 -8.70 -16.16 -4.25
C ILE A 197 -9.51 -17.45 -4.20
N VAL A 198 -8.85 -18.60 -4.11
CA VAL A 198 -9.49 -19.92 -4.20
C VAL A 198 -9.07 -20.79 -3.02
N ALA A 199 -9.67 -20.55 -1.86
CA ALA A 199 -9.38 -21.29 -0.64
C ALA A 199 -10.48 -22.30 -0.30
#